data_AF-A0A7K9SP58-F1
#
_entry.id   AF-A0A7K9SP58-F1
#
_cell.length_a   1.000
_cell.length_b   1.000
_cell.length_c   1.000
_cell.angle_alpha   90.00
_cell.angle_beta   90.00
_cell.angle_gamma   90.00
#
_symmetry.space_group_name_H-M   'P 1'
#
loop_
_entity.id
_entity.type
_entity.pdbx_description
1 polymer ?
#
loop_
_entity_poly.entity_id
_entity_poly.type
_entity_poly.pdbx_seq_one_letter_code
_entity_poly.pdbx_strand_id
1 'polypeptide(L)'
;VINKFDYKLDEVTILQYVDHLLIARKTQTEVENETVRLLNFLGKQGLRVSKSKLQFVEKEVKYLGHIIKCGGRLLSPERIKGILELPLPQTKKEIRQFL
;
A
#
# COMPACT_ATOMS: atom_id res chain seq x y z
N VAL A 1 13.73 -3.08 5.53
CA VAL A 1 13.18 -2.86 6.89
C VAL A 1 11.78 -2.29 6.72
N ILE A 2 10.75 -3.13 6.76
CA ILE A 2 9.35 -2.66 6.78
C ILE A 2 9.09 -2.31 8.24
N ASN A 3 9.01 -1.02 8.56
CA ASN A 3 8.56 -0.60 9.88
C ASN A 3 7.08 -0.96 9.99
N LYS A 4 6.83 -2.16 10.53
CA LYS A 4 5.52 -2.55 11.02
C LYS A 4 5.25 -1.65 12.23
N PHE A 5 4.52 -0.56 12.03
CA PHE A 5 3.92 0.15 13.15
C PHE A 5 2.86 -0.80 13.73
N ASP A 6 3.30 -1.65 14.66
CA ASP A 6 2.46 -2.58 15.42
C ASP A 6 1.66 -1.75 16.44
N TYR A 7 0.76 -0.90 15.95
CA TYR A 7 -0.30 -0.35 16.79
C TYR A 7 -1.27 -1.49 17.08
N LYS A 8 -1.07 -2.17 18.22
CA LYS A 8 -2.08 -3.04 18.83
C LYS A 8 -3.25 -2.17 19.29
N LEU A 9 -4.16 -1.84 18.38
CA LEU A 9 -5.57 -1.65 18.70
C LEU A 9 -6.27 -2.92 18.25
N ASP A 10 -6.94 -3.62 19.16
CA ASP A 10 -7.22 -5.06 19.17
C ASP A 10 -7.82 -5.74 17.92
N GLU A 11 -8.12 -5.04 16.83
CA GLU A 11 -8.57 -5.65 15.57
C GLU A 11 -8.19 -4.82 14.30
N VAL A 12 -7.35 -3.78 14.39
CA VAL A 12 -6.91 -2.98 13.20
C VAL A 12 -5.63 -3.57 12.62
N THR A 13 -5.57 -3.79 11.30
CA THR A 13 -4.29 -4.00 10.62
C THR A 13 -3.88 -2.73 9.89
N ILE A 14 -2.81 -2.07 10.36
CA ILE A 14 -2.17 -0.96 9.67
C ILE A 14 -0.83 -1.43 9.11
N LEU A 15 -0.62 -1.23 7.81
CA LEU A 15 0.64 -1.50 7.15
C LEU A 15 1.22 -0.18 6.63
N GLN A 16 2.44 0.13 7.07
CA GLN A 16 3.15 1.33 6.65
C GLN A 16 4.44 0.98 5.92
N TYR A 17 4.68 1.68 4.82
CA TYR A 17 5.96 1.68 4.12
C TYR A 17 6.30 3.10 3.67
N VAL A 18 7.22 3.75 4.37
CA VAL A 18 7.62 5.15 4.14
C VAL A 18 6.37 6.06 4.17
N ASP A 19 5.96 6.59 3.02
CA ASP A 19 4.83 7.49 2.81
C ASP A 19 3.52 6.75 2.44
N HIS A 20 3.60 5.44 2.20
CA HIS A 20 2.43 4.60 1.91
C HIS A 20 1.85 4.02 3.20
N LEU A 21 0.54 4.21 3.37
CA LEU A 21 -0.25 3.68 4.47
C LEU A 21 -1.40 2.84 3.91
N LEU A 22 -1.66 1.70 4.55
CA LEU A 22 -2.78 0.82 4.26
C LEU A 22 -3.47 0.45 5.56
N ILE A 23 -4.80 0.56 5.59
CA ILE A 23 -5.64 0.16 6.73
C ILE A 23 -6.57 -0.95 6.24
N ALA A 24 -6.69 -2.03 7.04
CA ALA A 24 -7.62 -3.12 6.78
C ALA A 24 -8.41 -3.47 8.05
N ARG A 25 -9.70 -3.75 7.86
CA ARG A 25 -10.66 -4.23 8.87
C ARG A 25 -11.60 -5.26 8.26
N LYS A 26 -12.39 -5.93 9.11
CA LYS A 26 -13.36 -6.96 8.69
C LYS A 26 -14.60 -6.35 8.04
N THR A 27 -15.07 -5.21 8.57
CA THR A 27 -16.27 -4.54 8.07
C THR A 27 -15.96 -3.19 7.43
N GLN A 28 -16.79 -2.79 6.48
CA GLN A 28 -16.65 -1.53 5.76
C GLN A 28 -16.72 -0.32 6.71
N THR A 29 -17.67 -0.35 7.64
CA THR A 29 -17.90 0.70 8.65
C THR A 29 -16.71 0.87 9.59
N GLU A 30 -16.03 -0.22 9.97
CA GLU A 30 -14.80 -0.15 10.75
C GLU A 30 -13.67 0.50 9.96
N VAL A 31 -13.45 0.11 8.69
CA VAL A 31 -12.43 0.74 7.85
C VAL A 31 -12.68 2.25 7.73
N GLU A 32 -13.93 2.64 7.50
CA GLU A 32 -14.31 4.04 7.37
C GLU A 32 -13.98 4.85 8.63
N ASN A 33 -14.43 4.37 9.79
CA ASN A 33 -14.19 5.03 11.07
C ASN A 33 -12.69 5.14 11.39
N GLU A 34 -11.91 4.08 11.13
CA GLU A 34 -10.46 4.11 11.36
C GLU A 34 -9.74 5.01 10.34
N THR A 35 -10.20 5.05 9.09
CA THR A 35 -9.64 5.93 8.06
C THR A 35 -9.83 7.39 8.46
N VAL A 36 -11.03 7.77 8.92
CA VAL A 36 -11.30 9.14 9.40
C VAL A 36 -10.44 9.48 10.62
N ARG A 37 -10.30 8.56 11.58
CA ARG A 37 -9.43 8.74 12.75
C ARG A 37 -7.97 8.95 12.35
N LEU A 38 -7.45 8.13 11.44
CA LEU A 38 -6.07 8.24 10.97
C LEU A 38 -5.85 9.55 10.20
N LEU A 39 -6.76 9.93 9.31
CA LEU A 39 -6.66 11.19 8.55
C LEU A 39 -6.66 12.41 9.49
N ASN A 40 -7.51 12.40 10.52
CA ASN A 40 -7.53 13.44 11.54
C ASN A 40 -6.22 13.47 12.36
N PHE A 41 -5.67 12.30 12.71
CA PHE A 41 -4.39 12.20 13.40
C PHE A 41 -3.24 12.76 12.54
N LEU A 42 -3.17 12.37 11.26
CA LEU A 42 -2.17 12.88 10.32
C LEU A 42 -2.28 14.40 10.17
N GLY A 43 -3.50 14.92 10.04
CA GLY A 43 -3.74 16.37 9.98
C GLY A 43 -3.27 17.10 11.23
N LYS A 44 -3.50 16.55 12.42
CA LYS A 44 -3.00 17.11 13.70
C LYS A 44 -1.48 17.12 13.80
N GLN A 45 -0.80 16.15 13.20
CA GLN A 45 0.66 16.07 13.13
C GLN A 45 1.26 16.94 12.00
N GLY A 46 0.45 17.69 11.26
CA GLY A 46 0.89 18.53 10.14
C GLY A 46 1.20 17.75 8.86
N LEU A 47 0.85 16.46 8.79
CA LEU A 47 1.03 15.64 7.60
C LEU A 47 -0.13 15.84 6.62
N ARG A 48 0.18 15.84 5.33
CA ARG A 48 -0.80 16.02 4.25
C ARG A 48 -0.95 14.72 3.46
N VAL A 49 -2.20 14.37 3.18
CA VAL A 49 -2.55 13.20 2.37
C VAL A 49 -3.07 13.65 1.00
N SER A 50 -2.62 13.00 -0.06
CA SER A 50 -3.05 13.32 -1.42
C SER A 50 -4.44 12.76 -1.68
N LYS A 51 -5.46 13.64 -1.78
CA LYS A 51 -6.85 13.25 -2.07
C LYS A 51 -6.98 12.44 -3.37
N SER A 52 -6.17 12.76 -4.39
CA SER A 52 -6.16 12.06 -5.68
C SER A 52 -5.59 10.63 -5.62
N LYS A 53 -4.80 10.30 -4.59
CA LYS A 53 -4.18 8.98 -4.41
C LYS A 53 -4.87 8.16 -3.33
N LEU A 54 -5.83 8.75 -2.63
CA LEU A 54 -6.57 8.10 -1.55
C LEU A 54 -7.55 7.10 -2.16
N GLN A 55 -7.41 5.83 -1.77
CA GLN A 55 -8.36 4.76 -2.09
C GLN A 55 -9.23 4.54 -0.84
N PHE A 56 -10.46 5.07 -0.87
CA PHE A 56 -11.29 5.15 0.32
C PHE A 56 -12.24 3.97 0.41
N VAL A 57 -12.01 3.09 1.39
CA VAL A 57 -12.93 2.01 1.77
C VAL A 57 -13.27 1.10 0.58
N GLU A 58 -12.24 0.71 -0.19
CA GLU A 58 -12.38 -0.16 -1.36
C GLU A 58 -12.12 -1.63 -1.00
N LYS A 59 -12.81 -2.55 -1.70
CA LYS A 59 -12.62 -4.01 -1.53
C LYS A 59 -11.30 -4.50 -2.13
N GLU A 60 -10.80 -3.81 -3.13
CA GLU A 60 -9.53 -4.06 -3.79
C GLU A 60 -8.74 -2.76 -3.83
N VAL A 61 -7.47 -2.80 -3.42
CA VAL A 61 -6.63 -1.59 -3.36
C VAL A 61 -5.26 -1.85 -3.97
N LYS A 62 -4.70 -0.84 -4.64
CA LYS A 62 -3.31 -0.81 -5.10
C LYS A 62 -2.38 -0.34 -3.99
N TYR A 63 -1.42 -1.17 -3.60
CA TYR A 63 -0.41 -0.86 -2.58
C TYR A 63 0.97 -1.43 -2.98
N LEU A 64 1.99 -0.57 -3.08
CA LEU A 64 3.38 -0.93 -3.43
C LEU A 64 3.52 -1.81 -4.70
N GLY A 65 2.73 -1.53 -5.74
CA GLY A 65 2.75 -2.31 -6.98
C GLY A 65 2.06 -3.68 -6.87
N HIS A 66 1.24 -3.88 -5.84
CA HIS A 66 0.36 -5.03 -5.67
C HIS A 66 -1.11 -4.58 -5.67
N ILE A 67 -1.99 -5.45 -6.14
CA ILE A 67 -3.43 -5.35 -5.89
C ILE A 67 -3.74 -6.27 -4.71
N ILE A 68 -4.22 -5.68 -3.62
CA ILE A 68 -4.63 -6.39 -2.41
C ILE A 68 -6.15 -6.52 -2.45
N LYS A 69 -6.65 -7.73 -2.28
CA LYS A 69 -8.08 -8.05 -2.24
C LYS A 69 -8.38 -9.04 -1.12
N CYS A 70 -9.67 -9.26 -0.86
CA CYS A 70 -10.09 -10.25 0.13
C CYS A 70 -9.47 -11.63 -0.18
N GLY A 71 -8.69 -12.16 0.76
CA GLY A 71 -8.06 -13.49 0.66
C GLY A 71 -6.78 -13.57 -0.18
N GLY A 72 -6.25 -12.47 -0.75
CA GLY A 72 -5.02 -12.57 -1.53
C GLY A 72 -4.37 -11.28 -2.00
N ARG A 73 -3.18 -11.42 -2.57
CA ARG A 73 -2.43 -10.34 -3.23
C ARG A 73 -2.04 -10.75 -4.64
N LEU A 74 -2.17 -9.83 -5.57
CA LEU A 74 -1.77 -9.97 -6.97
C LEU A 74 -0.73 -8.91 -7.30
N LEU A 75 0.13 -9.16 -8.29
CA LEU A 75 0.96 -8.08 -8.85
C LEU A 75 0.08 -7.14 -9.66
N SER A 76 0.32 -5.83 -9.57
CA SER A 76 -0.43 -4.89 -10.41
C SER A 76 -0.08 -5.12 -11.88
N PRO A 77 -1.05 -4.96 -12.81
CA PRO A 77 -0.79 -5.12 -14.23
C PRO A 77 0.28 -4.14 -14.74
N GLU A 78 0.35 -2.95 -14.15
CA GLU A 78 1.41 -1.96 -14.39
C GLU A 78 2.80 -2.50 -14.07
N ARG A 79 2.94 -3.21 -12.93
CA ARG A 79 4.21 -3.81 -12.53
C ARG A 79 4.58 -5.00 -13.41
N ILE A 80 3.60 -5.82 -13.79
CA ILE A 80 3.81 -6.94 -14.73
C ILE A 80 4.26 -6.40 -16.08
N LYS A 81 3.55 -5.40 -16.62
CA LYS A 81 3.89 -4.76 -17.89
C LYS A 81 5.29 -4.14 -17.84
N GLY A 82 5.61 -3.44 -16.76
CA GLY A 82 6.94 -2.87 -16.54
C GLY A 82 8.05 -3.93 -16.59
N ILE A 83 7.82 -5.14 -16.06
CA ILE A 83 8.79 -6.24 -16.12
C ILE A 83 8.88 -6.82 -17.55
N LEU A 84 7.75 -6.99 -18.24
CA LEU A 84 7.70 -7.54 -19.59
C LEU A 84 8.35 -6.62 -20.65
N GLU A 85 8.29 -5.30 -20.43
CA GLU A 85 8.87 -4.30 -21.33
C GLU A 85 10.35 -3.99 -21.04
N LEU A 86 10.95 -4.64 -20.03
CA LEU A 86 12.37 -4.44 -19.74
C LEU A 86 13.24 -4.94 -20.91
N PRO A 87 14.21 -4.14 -21.37
CA PRO A 87 15.14 -4.58 -22.39
C PRO A 87 15.98 -5.74 -21.86
N LEU A 88 16.41 -6.61 -22.79
CA LEU A 88 17.29 -7.72 -22.43
C LEU A 88 18.60 -7.16 -21.85
N PRO A 89 18.98 -7.51 -20.61
CA PRO A 89 20.20 -6.99 -20.01
C PRO A 89 21.41 -7.50 -20.79
N GLN A 90 22.27 -6.59 -21.23
CA GLN A 90 23.48 -6.88 -22.00
C GLN A 90 24.73 -6.90 -21.12
N THR A 91 24.70 -6.25 -19.96
CA THR A 91 25.87 -6.14 -19.07
C THR A 91 25.67 -6.88 -17.74
N LYS A 92 26.78 -7.30 -17.12
CA LYS A 92 26.74 -7.89 -15.75
C LYS A 92 26.07 -6.96 -14.74
N LYS A 93 26.18 -5.64 -14.92
CA LYS A 93 25.54 -4.64 -14.07
C LYS A 93 24.02 -4.66 -14.25
N GLU A 94 23.53 -4.72 -15.48
CA GLU A 94 22.10 -4.80 -15.78
C GLU A 94 21.49 -6.12 -15.31
N ILE A 95 22.21 -7.25 -15.45
CA ILE A 95 21.76 -8.55 -14.92
C ILE A 95 21.57 -8.48 -13.39
N ARG A 96 22.49 -7.85 -12.67
CA ARG A 96 22.38 -7.66 -11.21
C ARG A 96 21.27 -6.68 -10.79
N GLN A 97 20.85 -5.79 -11.68
CA GLN A 97 19.74 -4.87 -11.43
C GLN A 97 18.39 -5.52 -11.74
N PHE A 98 18.37 -6.45 -12.69
CA PHE A 98 17.18 -7.20 -13.06
C PHE A 98 16.78 -8.26 -12.02
N LEU A 99 17.77 -8.98 -11.45
CA LEU A 99 17.59 -9.99 -10.41
C LEU A 99 17.43 -9.38 -9.02
#